data_AF-A0A268JQM3-F1
#
_entry.id   AF-A0A268JQM3-F1
#
_cell.length_a   1.000
_cell.length_b   1.000
_cell.length_c   1.000
_cell.angle_alpha   90.00
_cell.angle_beta   90.00
_cell.angle_gamma   90.00
#
_symmetry.space_group_name_H-M   'P 1'
#
loop_
_entity.id
_entity.type
_entity.pdbx_description
1 polymer ?
#
loop_
_entity_poly.entity_id
_entity_poly.type
_entity_poly.pdbx_seq_one_letter_code
_entity_poly.pdbx_strand_id
1 'polypeptide(L)'
;MNKTDSIARRILGWKLNRWDRWFDYEKGVFIHDSEFQPEKNLEHAMLIVKRLEEFGFTFSTAGESEVSFNNIRAKGETLAQAITNGAYSIIEQHSVANTTRIWSTLC
;
A
#
# COMPACT_ATOMS: atom_id res chain seq x y z
N MET A 1 9.70 -5.20 10.23
CA MET A 1 8.46 -5.42 9.46
C MET A 1 8.73 -4.90 8.06
N ASN A 2 8.60 -5.71 7.02
CA ASN A 2 8.92 -5.27 5.66
C ASN A 2 7.85 -4.30 5.15
N LYS A 3 8.21 -3.40 4.23
CA LYS A 3 7.26 -2.46 3.61
C LYS A 3 6.07 -3.19 3.00
N THR A 4 6.34 -4.25 2.24
CA THR A 4 5.33 -5.13 1.64
C THR A 4 4.37 -5.74 2.66
N ASP A 5 4.87 -6.25 3.79
CA ASP A 5 4.01 -6.81 4.85
C ASP A 5 3.10 -5.74 5.47
N SER A 6 3.65 -4.54 5.68
CA SER A 6 2.87 -3.41 6.20
C SER A 6 1.74 -3.03 5.24
N ILE A 7 2.04 -2.99 3.94
CA ILE A 7 1.07 -2.68 2.88
C ILE A 7 0.01 -3.77 2.76
N ALA A 8 0.40 -5.03 2.68
CA ALA A 8 -0.51 -6.17 2.61
C ALA A 8 -1.51 -6.15 3.78
N ARG A 9 -1.04 -5.84 4.99
CA ARG A 9 -1.89 -5.87 6.18
C ARG A 9 -2.72 -4.61 6.41
N ARG A 10 -2.17 -3.43 6.11
CA ARG A 10 -2.81 -2.14 6.45
C ARG A 10 -3.63 -1.55 5.32
N ILE A 11 -3.23 -1.78 4.06
CA ILE A 11 -3.92 -1.25 2.88
C ILE A 11 -4.77 -2.34 2.26
N LEU A 12 -4.19 -3.50 1.93
CA LEU A 12 -4.94 -4.58 1.30
C LEU A 12 -5.82 -5.36 2.29
N GLY A 13 -5.55 -5.24 3.60
CA GLY A 13 -6.35 -5.89 4.64
C GLY A 13 -6.11 -7.40 4.76
N TRP A 14 -5.07 -7.93 4.12
CA TRP A 14 -4.73 -9.35 4.22
C TRP A 14 -4.19 -9.67 5.61
N LYS A 15 -4.57 -10.84 6.16
CA LYS A 15 -4.01 -11.27 7.45
C LYS A 15 -2.79 -12.13 7.24
N LEU A 16 -1.80 -11.92 8.11
CA LEU A 16 -0.65 -12.80 8.21
C LEU A 16 -1.14 -14.19 8.62
N ASN A 17 -0.95 -15.17 7.74
CA ASN A 17 -1.28 -16.56 8.01
C ASN A 17 -0.03 -17.34 8.46
N ARG A 18 1.10 -17.07 7.80
CA ARG A 18 2.42 -17.63 8.10
C ARG A 18 3.49 -16.59 7.74
N TRP A 19 4.72 -16.79 8.18
CA TRP A 19 5.84 -15.85 7.96
C TRP A 19 6.10 -15.53 6.46
N ASP A 20 5.68 -16.39 5.54
CA ASP A 20 5.83 -16.29 4.08
C ASP A 20 4.51 -16.04 3.32
N ARG A 21 3.38 -15.91 4.04
CA ARG A 21 2.05 -16.00 3.43
C ARG A 21 1.00 -15.16 4.11
N TRP A 22 0.25 -14.43 3.30
CA TRP A 22 -0.96 -13.72 3.71
C TRP A 22 -2.22 -14.44 3.22
N PHE A 23 -3.34 -14.20 3.88
CA PHE A 23 -4.66 -14.66 3.47
C PHE A 23 -5.53 -13.47 3.09
N ASP A 24 -6.01 -13.48 1.85
CA ASP A 24 -6.97 -12.53 1.33
C ASP A 24 -8.39 -13.05 1.61
N TYR A 25 -9.11 -12.35 2.49
CA TYR A 25 -10.48 -12.71 2.85
C TYR A 25 -11.51 -12.36 1.77
N GLU A 26 -11.23 -11.38 0.91
CA GLU A 26 -12.15 -10.98 -0.15
C GLU A 26 -12.16 -12.04 -1.26
N LYS A 27 -10.99 -12.63 -1.54
CA LYS A 27 -10.82 -13.66 -2.59
C LYS A 27 -10.80 -15.09 -2.05
N GLY A 28 -10.60 -15.29 -0.75
CA GLY A 28 -10.48 -16.60 -0.13
C GLY A 28 -9.20 -17.35 -0.53
N VAL A 29 -8.13 -16.63 -0.89
CA VAL A 29 -6.88 -17.22 -1.38
C VAL A 29 -5.70 -16.91 -0.47
N PHE A 30 -4.70 -17.77 -0.51
CA PHE A 30 -3.41 -17.55 0.12
C PHE A 30 -2.44 -16.93 -0.88
N ILE A 31 -1.68 -15.94 -0.44
CA ILE A 31 -0.74 -15.19 -1.27
C ILE A 31 0.64 -15.31 -0.64
N HIS A 32 1.59 -15.87 -1.38
CA HIS A 32 2.98 -15.98 -0.96
C HIS A 32 3.71 -14.64 -1.12
N ASP A 33 4.77 -14.42 -0.34
CA ASP A 33 5.63 -13.24 -0.47
C ASP A 33 6.22 -13.04 -1.88
N SER A 34 6.50 -14.15 -2.57
CA SER A 34 7.00 -14.20 -3.93
C SER A 34 5.94 -13.82 -4.96
N GLU A 35 4.66 -14.04 -4.66
CA GLU A 35 3.51 -13.70 -5.51
C GLU A 35 3.12 -12.24 -5.40
N PHE A 36 3.57 -11.51 -4.36
CA PHE A 36 3.29 -10.08 -4.19
C PHE A 36 4.57 -9.26 -3.99
N GLN A 37 5.18 -8.88 -5.10
CA GLN A 37 6.40 -8.03 -5.16
C GLN A 37 6.13 -6.63 -5.75
N PRO A 38 5.47 -5.71 -5.02
CA PRO A 38 5.06 -4.40 -5.56
C PRO A 38 6.24 -3.46 -5.85
N GLU A 39 7.42 -3.69 -5.29
CA GLU A 39 8.60 -2.88 -5.63
C GLU A 39 9.18 -3.21 -7.02
N LYS A 40 8.93 -4.42 -7.52
CA LYS A 40 9.49 -4.92 -8.78
C LYS A 40 8.44 -5.06 -9.88
N ASN A 41 7.19 -5.34 -9.51
CA ASN A 41 6.09 -5.54 -10.43
C ASN A 41 5.11 -4.36 -10.34
N LEU A 42 4.99 -3.62 -11.44
CA LEU A 42 4.08 -2.48 -11.55
C LEU A 42 2.61 -2.88 -11.39
N GLU A 43 2.19 -4.06 -11.87
CA GLU A 43 0.81 -4.51 -11.73
C GLU A 43 0.42 -4.66 -10.25
N HIS A 44 1.33 -5.22 -9.46
CA HIS A 44 1.15 -5.35 -8.01
C HIS A 44 1.15 -3.99 -7.32
N ALA A 45 1.99 -3.06 -7.77
CA ALA A 45 1.99 -1.69 -7.26
C ALA A 45 0.64 -0.99 -7.56
N MET A 46 0.10 -1.16 -8.76
CA MET A 46 -1.19 -0.59 -9.14
C MET A 46 -2.37 -1.17 -8.35
N LEU A 47 -2.28 -2.42 -7.86
CA LEU A 47 -3.27 -2.96 -6.93
C LEU A 47 -3.34 -2.12 -5.64
N ILE A 48 -2.19 -1.64 -5.15
CA ILE A 48 -2.11 -0.76 -3.98
C ILE A 48 -2.77 0.58 -4.29
N VAL A 49 -2.49 1.16 -5.46
CA VAL A 49 -3.09 2.42 -5.93
C VAL A 49 -4.60 2.31 -5.91
N LYS A 50 -5.14 1.29 -6.58
CA LYS A 50 -6.60 1.07 -6.66
C LYS A 50 -7.22 0.98 -5.26
N ARG A 51 -6.58 0.26 -4.35
CA ARG A 51 -7.10 0.11 -2.98
C ARG A 51 -7.04 1.42 -2.20
N LEU A 52 -6.00 2.24 -2.39
CA LEU A 52 -5.92 3.57 -1.80
C LEU A 52 -6.97 4.52 -2.38
N GLU A 53 -7.27 4.43 -3.68
CA GLU A 53 -8.35 5.20 -4.31
C GLU A 53 -9.73 4.83 -3.73
N GLU A 54 -9.97 3.54 -3.45
CA GLU A 54 -11.18 3.07 -2.75
C GLU A 54 -11.28 3.65 -1.33
N PHE A 55 -10.15 3.97 -0.69
CA PHE A 55 -10.11 4.68 0.60
C PHE A 55 -10.21 6.22 0.48
N GLY A 56 -10.34 6.76 -0.74
CA GLY A 56 -10.47 8.20 -0.99
C GLY A 56 -9.14 8.94 -1.19
N PHE A 57 -8.03 8.23 -1.42
CA PHE A 57 -6.78 8.87 -1.82
C PHE A 57 -6.78 9.14 -3.33
N THR A 58 -6.27 10.31 -3.73
CA THR A 58 -6.07 10.66 -5.14
C THR A 58 -4.64 10.32 -5.53
N PHE A 59 -4.49 9.40 -6.47
CA PHE A 59 -3.18 9.07 -7.05
C PHE A 59 -2.87 9.98 -8.24
N SER A 60 -1.65 10.50 -8.29
CA SER A 60 -1.11 11.19 -9.46
C SER A 60 0.37 10.87 -9.61
N THR A 61 0.85 10.87 -10.86
CA THR A 61 2.26 10.66 -11.17
C THR A 61 2.89 11.98 -11.58
N ALA A 62 4.11 12.23 -11.10
CA ALA A 62 4.92 13.40 -11.44
C ALA A 62 6.19 12.95 -12.18
N GLY A 63 6.01 12.18 -13.25
CA GLY A 63 7.09 11.58 -14.04
C GLY A 63 7.17 10.05 -13.88
N GLU A 64 8.30 9.47 -14.29
CA GLU A 64 8.50 8.01 -14.36
C GLU A 64 8.85 7.36 -13.01
N SER A 65 9.22 8.17 -12.03
CA SER A 65 9.82 7.71 -10.76
C SER A 65 9.32 8.47 -9.53
N GLU A 66 8.32 9.33 -9.70
CA GLU A 66 7.71 10.13 -8.64
C GLU A 66 6.20 10.01 -8.68
N VAL A 67 5.61 9.77 -7.51
CA VAL A 67 4.17 9.65 -7.33
C VAL A 67 3.70 10.50 -6.17
N SER A 68 2.44 10.90 -6.23
CA SER A 68 1.75 11.64 -5.18
C SER A 68 0.43 10.95 -4.85
N PHE A 69 0.20 10.72 -3.56
CA PHE A 69 -1.09 10.31 -3.01
C PHE A 69 -1.62 11.47 -2.16
N ASN A 70 -2.60 12.20 -2.67
CA ASN A 70 -3.04 13.48 -2.11
C ASN A 70 -1.85 14.44 -1.90
N ASN A 71 -1.48 14.71 -0.65
CA ASN A 71 -0.37 15.59 -0.27
C ASN A 71 0.94 14.84 0.02
N ILE A 72 0.94 13.52 -0.08
CA ILE A 72 2.11 12.68 0.23
C ILE A 72 2.84 12.37 -1.07
N ARG A 73 4.09 12.82 -1.19
CA ARG A 73 4.95 12.55 -2.34
C ARG A 73 6.00 11.50 -2.00
N ALA A 74 6.25 10.61 -2.95
CA ALA A 74 7.29 9.61 -2.83
C ALA A 74 8.01 9.41 -4.15
N LYS A 75 9.30 9.07 -4.04
CA LYS A 75 10.17 8.76 -5.16
C LYS A 75 10.67 7.32 -5.05
N GLY A 76 11.01 6.74 -6.19
CA GLY A 76 11.66 5.44 -6.29
C GLY A 76 12.62 5.43 -7.48
N GLU A 77 13.33 4.34 -7.69
CA GLU A 77 14.11 4.09 -8.91
C GLU A 77 13.17 3.75 -10.07
N THR A 78 12.01 3.16 -9.77
CA THR A 78 10.95 2.84 -10.72
C THR A 78 9.60 3.34 -10.21
N LEU A 79 8.62 3.43 -11.11
CA LEU A 79 7.23 3.76 -10.75
C LEU A 79 6.67 2.80 -9.70
N ALA A 80 6.92 1.50 -9.84
CA ALA A 80 6.46 0.47 -8.91
C ALA A 80 7.04 0.68 -7.49
N GLN A 81 8.32 1.00 -7.41
CA GLN A 81 8.97 1.33 -6.16
C GLN A 81 8.48 2.66 -5.58
N ALA A 82 8.25 3.68 -6.41
CA ALA A 82 7.72 4.97 -5.98
C ALA A 82 6.32 4.82 -5.36
N ILE A 83 5.44 4.04 -6.00
CA ILE A 83 4.12 3.67 -5.48
C ILE A 83 4.25 2.97 -4.13
N THR A 84 5.10 1.95 -4.03
CA THR A 84 5.29 1.18 -2.80
C THR A 84 5.81 2.08 -1.67
N ASN A 85 6.76 2.98 -1.98
CA ASN A 85 7.27 3.95 -1.02
C ASN A 85 6.18 4.93 -0.57
N GLY A 86 5.37 5.45 -1.49
CA GLY A 86 4.27 6.37 -1.16
C GLY A 86 3.20 5.72 -0.28
N ALA A 87 2.81 4.50 -0.62
CA ALA A 87 1.90 3.69 0.18
C ALA A 87 2.45 3.42 1.58
N TYR A 88 3.73 3.10 1.69
CA TYR A 88 4.38 2.89 2.98
C TYR A 88 4.45 4.19 3.80
N SER A 89 4.74 5.34 3.18
CA SER A 89 4.71 6.65 3.84
C SER A 89 3.32 7.03 4.36
N ILE A 90 2.25 6.68 3.64
CA ILE A 90 0.87 6.81 4.15
C ILE A 90 0.74 6.00 5.44
N ILE A 91 1.16 4.73 5.43
CA ILE A 91 1.06 3.88 6.62
C ILE A 91 1.85 4.48 7.79
N GLU A 92 3.07 4.97 7.56
CA GLU A 92 3.88 5.57 8.62
C GLU A 92 3.20 6.82 9.20
N GLN A 93 2.78 7.76 8.35
CA GLN A 93 2.10 8.99 8.78
C GLN A 93 0.77 8.70 9.50
N HIS A 94 -0.01 7.74 9.01
CA HIS A 94 -1.27 7.34 9.65
C HIS A 94 -1.05 6.46 10.89
N SER A 95 0.05 5.71 11.00
CA SER A 95 0.35 4.94 12.22
C SER A 95 0.69 5.86 13.39
N VAL A 96 1.32 7.00 13.12
CA VAL A 96 1.62 8.05 14.12
C VAL A 96 0.35 8.80 14.52
N ALA A 97 -0.61 8.95 13.60
CA ALA A 97 -1.84 9.71 13.82
C ALA A 97 -2.99 8.91 14.46
N ASN A 98 -2.88 7.59 14.67
CA ASN A 98 -4.09 6.77 14.80
C ASN A 98 -4.05 5.63 15.83
N THR A 99 -4.06 6.00 17.11
CA THR A 99 -4.72 5.21 18.17
C THR A 99 -6.23 5.56 18.26
N THR A 100 -6.76 6.55 17.55
CA THR A 100 -8.12 7.06 17.88
C THR A 100 -8.98 7.71 16.79
N ARG A 101 -8.56 7.84 15.53
CA ARG A 101 -9.28 8.59 14.48
C ARG A 101 -9.21 7.97 13.08
N ILE A 102 -9.58 6.71 12.91
CA ILE A 102 -9.90 6.17 11.57
C ILE A 102 -11.31 6.63 11.13
N TRP A 103 -12.16 7.06 12.06
CA TRP A 103 -13.56 7.38 11.79
C TRP A 103 -13.90 8.87 11.63
N SER A 104 -12.98 9.80 11.90
CA SER A 104 -13.31 11.24 11.94
C SER A 104 -12.89 12.04 10.71
N THR A 105 -12.24 11.44 9.71
CA THR A 105 -11.81 12.13 8.47
C THR A 105 -12.71 11.81 7.28
N LEU A 106 -13.82 11.10 7.51
CA LEU A 106 -14.82 10.72 6.49
C LEU A 106 -16.19 11.37 6.74
N CYS A 107 -16.27 12.44 7.54
CA CYS A 107 -17.48 13.25 7.73
C CYS A 107 -17.13 14.73 7.64
#